data_AF-A0A510BEZ5-F1
#
_entry.id   AF-A0A510BEZ5-F1
#
_cell.length_a   1.000
_cell.length_b   1.000
_cell.length_c   1.000
_cell.angle_alpha   90.00
_cell.angle_beta   90.00
_cell.angle_gamma   90.00
#
_symmetry.space_group_name_H-M   'P 1'
#
loop_
_entity.id
_entity.type
_entity.pdbx_description
1 polymer ?
#
loop_
_entity_poly.entity_id
_entity_poly.type
_entity_poly.pdbx_seq_one_letter_code
_entity_poly.pdbx_strand_id
1 'polypeptide(L)'
;MKCGVKIYSVIFILGFLLSHSSFAESFNVPELPAQYYGKVISPTPLNGSIEAKIDNETYATIPLVNNAFGGPTYLDGKLLVYAPGKKDKEVKFYLNGTILLNASDTIKYKAGDVRFIKLYYNINTTKLKILKEIVVLDEENITDIIDINNVSTYNISNLEVVEIPLESIGDTVIIPKVVNVTLKIKNITKIIENLNKTLNVADKIKNVEIRNESDVKEIVEKIAENITPVIAVNFTIANETVEESEKVGNKIISTISFNAVNTSKKGFITVRVPIGNLTVENVTVSNGTTTVELNEWKGNNTHNKIGWYIGWYRIPTEGVLEITLIKDPKVKVTLSAELPPKKTPTYIPTGGGAGPSPITKVVAKDIKSEKIRDFVYRTRVAVGSEIDINLSAKYLKTDIDLIDTPFEIKEDCILIGGPVANPVVKKYLNYFPVRVTNEYPGRYKGVIEVIKIDGHTVVLLAGSDRWGTKAAVEYFKTLEDLPDEPIFVEWRNGKAVKIERP
;
A
#
# COMPACT_ATOMS: atom_id res chain seq x y z
N MET A 1 34.89 93.34 10.36
CA MET A 1 34.99 93.49 8.88
C MET A 1 35.43 92.14 8.33
N LYS A 2 34.55 91.27 7.80
CA LYS A 2 34.02 91.19 6.42
C LYS A 2 35.09 91.14 5.33
N CYS A 3 35.23 89.96 4.69
CA CYS A 3 35.38 89.64 3.25
C CYS A 3 36.08 88.26 3.12
N GLY A 4 35.72 87.29 2.28
CA GLY A 4 34.81 87.26 1.12
C GLY A 4 35.40 86.38 0.00
N VAL A 5 35.04 85.08 -0.01
CA VAL A 5 34.85 84.09 -1.11
C VAL A 5 35.61 84.18 -2.47
N LYS A 6 36.13 83.01 -2.94
CA LYS A 6 35.96 82.32 -4.28
C LYS A 6 37.28 81.68 -4.77
N ILE A 7 37.52 80.36 -4.67
CA ILE A 7 37.11 79.26 -5.57
C ILE A 7 37.05 79.69 -7.05
N TYR A 8 38.03 79.27 -7.86
CA TYR A 8 37.93 78.64 -9.18
C TYR A 8 39.36 78.45 -9.73
N SER A 9 39.59 77.39 -10.53
CA SER A 9 40.82 77.04 -11.28
C SER A 9 41.68 75.86 -10.80
N VAL A 10 41.06 74.77 -10.30
CA VAL A 10 41.70 73.43 -10.27
C VAL A 10 40.78 72.38 -10.94
N ILE A 11 40.10 72.77 -12.01
CA ILE A 11 39.36 71.85 -12.88
C ILE A 11 39.77 72.20 -14.29
N PHE A 12 40.94 71.71 -14.74
CA PHE A 12 41.22 71.56 -16.18
C PHE A 12 42.40 70.63 -16.52
N ILE A 13 43.17 70.12 -15.55
CA ILE A 13 44.31 69.20 -15.81
C ILE A 13 44.05 67.75 -15.37
N LEU A 14 42.83 67.43 -14.91
CA LEU A 14 42.42 66.04 -14.61
C LEU A 14 41.47 65.43 -15.65
N GLY A 15 41.28 66.11 -16.79
CA GLY A 15 40.37 65.69 -17.87
C GLY A 15 41.04 65.00 -19.07
N PHE A 16 42.38 64.96 -19.14
CA PHE A 16 43.09 64.47 -20.34
C PHE A 16 44.00 63.26 -20.11
N LEU A 17 43.97 62.65 -18.92
CA LEU A 17 44.71 61.43 -18.58
C LEU A 17 43.82 60.22 -18.27
N LEU A 18 42.52 60.30 -18.59
CA LEU A 18 41.56 59.19 -18.41
C LEU A 18 40.98 58.64 -19.72
N SER A 19 41.56 58.97 -20.87
CA SER A 19 41.35 58.21 -22.11
C SER A 19 42.63 57.43 -22.40
N HIS A 20 42.50 56.13 -22.67
CA HIS A 20 43.56 55.13 -22.93
C HIS A 20 43.99 54.25 -21.74
N SER A 21 43.01 53.70 -21.02
CA SER A 21 43.14 52.35 -20.47
C SER A 21 41.76 51.67 -20.42
N SER A 22 41.27 51.26 -21.59
CA SER A 22 40.19 50.29 -21.71
C SER A 22 40.74 48.89 -21.36
N PHE A 23 40.99 48.67 -20.07
CA PHE A 23 40.97 47.35 -19.45
C PHE A 23 39.88 47.40 -18.38
N ALA A 24 38.62 47.30 -18.83
CA ALA A 24 37.56 46.85 -17.96
C ALA A 24 37.67 45.32 -17.91
N GLU A 25 38.63 44.80 -17.15
CA GLU A 25 38.39 43.50 -16.53
C GLU A 25 37.18 43.72 -15.62
N SER A 26 36.05 43.16 -16.02
CA SER A 26 34.90 43.05 -15.14
C SER A 26 35.39 42.43 -13.85
N PHE A 27 35.32 43.17 -12.74
CA PHE A 27 35.45 42.58 -11.41
C PHE A 27 34.33 41.53 -11.29
N ASN A 28 34.64 40.27 -11.63
CA ASN A 28 33.76 39.15 -11.37
C ASN A 28 33.71 39.01 -9.85
N VAL A 29 32.64 39.53 -9.24
CA VAL A 29 32.30 39.22 -7.86
C VAL A 29 32.31 37.69 -7.76
N PRO A 30 33.10 37.08 -6.85
CA PRO A 30 33.18 35.63 -6.76
C PRO A 30 31.77 35.06 -6.53
N GLU A 31 31.28 34.28 -7.50
CA GLU A 31 30.00 33.58 -7.32
C GLU A 31 30.18 32.52 -6.23
N LEU A 32 29.28 32.50 -5.23
CA LEU A 32 29.26 31.42 -4.26
C LEU A 32 28.73 30.14 -4.92
N PRO A 33 29.28 28.96 -4.63
CA PRO A 33 28.73 27.71 -5.14
C PRO A 33 27.31 27.50 -4.61
N ALA A 34 26.47 26.86 -5.42
CA ALA A 34 25.22 26.30 -4.91
C ALA A 34 25.55 25.08 -4.02
N GLN A 35 24.81 24.91 -2.94
CA GLN A 35 25.06 23.90 -1.91
C GLN A 35 23.84 22.99 -1.81
N TYR A 36 24.03 21.72 -2.16
CA TYR A 36 22.98 20.72 -2.11
C TYR A 36 23.28 19.66 -1.07
N TYR A 37 22.24 19.20 -0.38
CA TYR A 37 22.28 18.04 0.50
C TYR A 37 20.95 17.33 0.41
N GLY A 38 20.88 16.06 0.81
CA GLY A 38 19.61 15.38 0.85
C GLY A 38 19.67 13.88 0.85
N LYS A 39 18.63 13.27 0.30
CA LYS A 39 18.45 11.81 0.31
C LYS A 39 17.96 11.27 -1.02
N VAL A 40 18.31 10.02 -1.29
CA VAL A 40 17.84 9.22 -2.42
C VAL A 40 16.80 8.22 -1.92
N ILE A 41 15.60 8.29 -2.47
CA ILE A 41 14.53 7.32 -2.20
C ILE A 41 14.72 6.12 -3.13
N SER A 42 14.85 4.94 -2.54
CA SER A 42 15.14 3.67 -3.21
C SER A 42 14.56 2.49 -2.41
N PRO A 43 14.11 1.40 -3.06
CA PRO A 43 13.62 0.19 -2.36
C PRO A 43 14.67 -0.52 -1.50
N THR A 44 15.95 -0.26 -1.77
CA THR A 44 17.09 -0.81 -1.00
C THR A 44 18.08 0.30 -0.66
N PRO A 45 18.80 0.19 0.47
CA PRO A 45 19.87 1.11 0.82
C PRO A 45 20.94 1.22 -0.28
N LEU A 46 21.19 2.44 -0.73
CA LEU A 46 22.21 2.76 -1.74
C LEU A 46 23.44 3.39 -1.09
N ASN A 47 24.61 2.99 -1.57
CA ASN A 47 25.90 3.60 -1.29
C ASN A 47 26.60 3.92 -2.62
N GLY A 48 27.45 4.94 -2.64
CA GLY A 48 28.17 5.34 -3.85
C GLY A 48 28.52 6.82 -3.85
N SER A 49 28.37 7.48 -5.00
CA SER A 49 28.54 8.92 -5.14
C SER A 49 27.37 9.58 -5.87
N ILE A 50 27.03 10.81 -5.46
CA ILE A 50 26.12 11.69 -6.18
C ILE A 50 26.93 12.68 -6.99
N GLU A 51 26.69 12.74 -8.29
CA GLU A 51 27.26 13.72 -9.21
C GLU A 51 26.19 14.72 -9.67
N ALA A 52 26.49 16.01 -9.59
CA ALA A 52 25.68 17.06 -10.19
C ALA A 52 26.23 17.41 -11.58
N LYS A 53 25.37 17.35 -12.60
CA LYS A 53 25.70 17.69 -13.99
C LYS A 53 24.81 18.80 -14.54
N ILE A 54 25.41 19.69 -15.32
CA ILE A 54 24.70 20.73 -16.10
C ILE A 54 25.18 20.61 -17.54
N ASP A 55 24.26 20.57 -18.50
CA ASP A 55 24.58 20.33 -19.92
C ASP A 55 25.49 19.09 -20.14
N ASN A 56 25.28 18.02 -19.33
CA ASN A 56 26.05 16.75 -19.28
C ASN A 56 27.49 16.83 -18.75
N GLU A 57 27.99 17.99 -18.35
CA GLU A 57 29.29 18.13 -17.68
C GLU A 57 29.14 17.98 -16.16
N THR A 58 30.06 17.25 -15.51
CA THR A 58 30.07 17.09 -14.05
C THR A 58 30.70 18.30 -13.38
N TYR A 59 29.97 18.92 -12.44
CA TYR A 59 30.43 20.11 -11.70
C TYR A 59 30.70 19.83 -10.22
N ALA A 60 30.18 18.74 -9.66
CA ALA A 60 30.41 18.38 -8.27
C ALA A 60 30.13 16.89 -8.01
N THR A 61 30.79 16.35 -6.98
CA THR A 61 30.59 14.98 -6.50
C THR A 61 30.61 14.94 -4.97
N ILE A 62 29.77 14.10 -4.37
CA ILE A 62 29.77 13.84 -2.92
C ILE A 62 29.48 12.35 -2.65
N PRO A 63 29.99 11.75 -1.57
CA PRO A 63 29.59 10.41 -1.15
C PRO A 63 28.09 10.31 -0.84
N LEU A 64 27.50 9.19 -1.24
CA LEU A 64 26.19 8.70 -0.80
C LEU A 64 26.42 7.56 0.18
N VAL A 65 25.94 7.70 1.41
CA VAL A 65 26.03 6.66 2.44
C VAL A 65 24.63 6.40 2.96
N ASN A 66 24.18 5.15 2.86
CA ASN A 66 22.86 4.71 3.30
C ASN A 66 21.74 5.69 2.86
N ASN A 67 21.65 5.92 1.54
CA ASN A 67 20.68 6.83 0.92
C ASN A 67 20.84 8.33 1.22
N ALA A 68 21.78 8.77 2.06
CA ALA A 68 21.97 10.19 2.41
C ALA A 68 23.27 10.76 1.81
N PHE A 69 23.22 12.03 1.40
CA PHE A 69 24.39 12.79 0.97
C PHE A 69 24.40 14.18 1.61
N GLY A 70 25.54 14.54 2.18
CA GLY A 70 25.67 15.74 2.99
C GLY A 70 24.73 15.74 4.21
N GLY A 71 24.48 16.93 4.77
CA GLY A 71 23.58 17.09 5.91
C GLY A 71 23.13 18.54 6.10
N PRO A 72 22.21 18.84 7.03
CA PRO A 72 21.62 20.18 7.16
C PRO A 72 22.51 21.18 7.91
N THR A 73 23.50 20.73 8.68
CA THR A 73 24.31 21.62 9.54
C THR A 73 25.50 22.20 8.77
N TYR A 74 26.09 23.29 9.27
CA TYR A 74 27.30 23.88 8.68
C TYR A 74 28.54 22.97 8.78
N LEU A 75 28.50 21.97 9.68
CA LEU A 75 29.57 20.97 9.84
C LEU A 75 29.45 19.82 8.84
N ASP A 76 28.24 19.58 8.31
CA ASP A 76 28.03 18.52 7.35
C ASP A 76 28.56 18.93 5.97
N GLY A 77 29.20 17.99 5.27
CA GLY A 77 29.55 18.15 3.87
C GLY A 77 28.33 18.57 3.03
N LYS A 78 28.58 19.35 1.97
CA LYS A 78 27.57 19.73 0.97
C LYS A 78 28.11 19.39 -0.41
N LEU A 79 27.21 19.08 -1.33
CA LEU A 79 27.53 19.02 -2.74
C LEU A 79 27.65 20.46 -3.25
N LEU A 80 28.89 20.93 -3.43
CA LEU A 80 29.20 22.30 -3.84
C LEU A 80 29.27 22.38 -5.36
N VAL A 81 28.23 22.90 -6.00
CA VAL A 81 28.16 23.08 -7.45
C VAL A 81 28.61 24.49 -7.79
N TYR A 82 29.76 24.61 -8.47
CA TYR A 82 30.28 25.89 -8.96
C TYR A 82 30.23 25.91 -10.49
N ALA A 83 29.26 26.62 -11.07
CA ALA A 83 29.03 26.64 -12.51
C ALA A 83 28.77 28.07 -13.03
N PRO A 84 29.82 28.92 -13.12
CA PRO A 84 29.69 30.30 -13.60
C PRO A 84 29.05 30.36 -15.00
N GLY A 85 28.16 31.33 -15.21
CA GLY A 85 27.47 31.51 -16.50
C GLY A 85 26.37 30.49 -16.82
N LYS A 86 26.09 29.52 -15.92
CA LYS A 86 25.03 28.51 -16.08
C LYS A 86 23.74 28.85 -15.32
N LYS A 87 23.52 30.14 -14.99
CA LYS A 87 22.34 30.61 -14.26
C LYS A 87 21.04 30.08 -14.91
N ASP A 88 20.12 29.60 -14.08
CA ASP A 88 18.81 29.06 -14.47
C ASP A 88 18.83 27.77 -15.32
N LYS A 89 20.02 27.20 -15.58
CA LYS A 89 20.15 25.88 -16.22
C LYS A 89 19.77 24.76 -15.26
N GLU A 90 19.23 23.67 -15.80
CA GLU A 90 18.84 22.51 -15.01
C GLU A 90 20.06 21.76 -14.48
N VAL A 91 20.04 21.45 -13.18
CA VAL A 91 21.00 20.57 -12.52
C VAL A 91 20.40 19.17 -12.47
N LYS A 92 21.09 18.21 -13.08
CA LYS A 92 20.73 16.78 -13.06
C LYS A 92 21.65 16.03 -12.12
N PHE A 93 21.13 15.04 -11.42
CA PHE A 93 21.87 14.27 -10.43
C PHE A 93 22.05 12.84 -10.91
N TYR A 94 23.24 12.27 -10.72
CA TYR A 94 23.56 10.91 -11.14
C TYR A 94 24.16 10.11 -9.98
N LEU A 95 23.73 8.86 -9.83
CA LEU A 95 24.39 7.89 -8.97
C LEU A 95 25.56 7.25 -9.73
N ASN A 96 26.74 7.26 -9.12
CA ASN A 96 27.98 6.70 -9.68
C ASN A 96 28.23 7.17 -11.14
N GLY A 97 27.88 8.43 -11.42
CA GLY A 97 28.07 9.10 -12.72
C GLY A 97 27.20 8.62 -13.89
N THR A 98 26.47 7.52 -13.73
CA THR A 98 25.83 6.79 -14.84
C THR A 98 24.31 6.72 -14.70
N ILE A 99 23.79 6.54 -13.49
CA ILE A 99 22.34 6.34 -13.29
C ILE A 99 21.69 7.68 -12.96
N LEU A 100 20.85 8.19 -13.86
CA LEU A 100 20.11 9.44 -13.63
C LEU A 100 19.13 9.27 -12.45
N LEU A 101 19.23 10.17 -11.48
CA LEU A 101 18.34 10.27 -10.34
C LEU A 101 17.32 11.38 -10.59
N ASN A 102 16.05 11.07 -10.40
CA ASN A 102 14.97 12.01 -10.65
C ASN A 102 14.74 12.87 -9.41
N ALA A 103 14.55 14.19 -9.58
CA ALA A 103 14.32 15.10 -8.46
C ALA A 103 12.81 15.32 -8.19
N SER A 104 12.49 15.76 -6.97
CA SER A 104 11.13 16.22 -6.59
C SER A 104 10.62 17.37 -7.46
N ASP A 105 11.49 18.10 -8.12
CA ASP A 105 11.18 19.25 -8.96
C ASP A 105 12.40 19.60 -9.81
N THR A 106 12.20 20.44 -10.83
CA THR A 106 13.31 20.91 -11.67
C THR A 106 14.22 21.80 -10.85
N ILE A 107 15.44 21.31 -10.57
CA ILE A 107 16.45 22.07 -9.85
C ILE A 107 17.19 22.95 -10.85
N LYS A 108 17.09 24.27 -10.68
CA LYS A 108 17.83 25.24 -11.50
C LYS A 108 19.04 25.75 -10.74
N TYR A 109 20.15 25.87 -11.43
CA TYR A 109 21.37 26.41 -10.84
C TYR A 109 21.20 27.89 -10.52
N LYS A 110 21.49 28.24 -9.26
CA LYS A 110 21.54 29.60 -8.75
C LYS A 110 22.71 29.70 -7.77
N ALA A 111 23.67 30.58 -8.06
CA ALA A 111 24.81 30.83 -7.19
C ALA A 111 24.36 31.17 -5.75
N GLY A 112 25.03 30.59 -4.77
CA GLY A 112 24.75 30.75 -3.34
C GLY A 112 23.47 30.09 -2.83
N ASP A 113 22.73 29.34 -3.66
CA ASP A 113 21.54 28.62 -3.21
C ASP A 113 21.91 27.50 -2.22
N VAL A 114 21.14 27.32 -1.15
CA VAL A 114 21.32 26.23 -0.19
C VAL A 114 20.03 25.45 -0.09
N ARG A 115 20.05 24.19 -0.51
CA ARG A 115 18.82 23.46 -0.76
C ARG A 115 18.90 21.98 -0.38
N PHE A 116 17.88 21.52 0.33
CA PHE A 116 17.61 20.10 0.52
C PHE A 116 16.96 19.52 -0.75
N ILE A 117 17.46 18.37 -1.21
CA ILE A 117 16.99 17.70 -2.43
C ILE A 117 16.55 16.27 -2.11
N LYS A 118 15.32 15.93 -2.52
CA LYS A 118 14.86 14.54 -2.58
C LYS A 118 15.07 14.01 -4.00
N LEU A 119 15.86 12.96 -4.11
CA LEU A 119 16.17 12.26 -5.34
C LEU A 119 15.49 10.88 -5.35
N TYR A 120 15.20 10.34 -6.52
CA TYR A 120 14.46 9.09 -6.70
C TYR A 120 15.20 8.18 -7.68
N TYR A 121 15.50 6.95 -7.26
CA TYR A 121 16.23 5.95 -8.04
C TYR A 121 15.27 5.09 -8.87
N ASN A 122 15.51 4.98 -10.19
CA ASN A 122 14.71 4.16 -11.11
C ASN A 122 13.19 4.44 -11.11
N ILE A 123 12.78 5.70 -10.96
CA ILE A 123 11.36 6.11 -10.96
C ILE A 123 11.01 6.88 -12.23
N ASN A 124 9.89 6.60 -12.89
CA ASN A 124 9.43 7.38 -14.05
C ASN A 124 9.05 8.84 -13.65
N THR A 125 9.67 9.84 -14.29
CA THR A 125 9.47 11.28 -13.99
C THR A 125 8.05 11.77 -14.23
N THR A 126 7.39 11.29 -15.28
CA THR A 126 6.01 11.64 -15.61
C THR A 126 5.05 11.12 -14.55
N LYS A 127 5.23 9.86 -14.11
CA LYS A 127 4.41 9.26 -13.03
C LYS A 127 4.61 9.99 -11.71
N LEU A 128 5.86 10.33 -11.39
CA LEU A 128 6.19 11.10 -10.20
C LEU A 128 5.55 12.50 -10.23
N LYS A 129 5.47 13.16 -11.40
CA LYS A 129 4.79 14.46 -11.55
C LYS A 129 3.29 14.35 -11.30
N ILE A 130 2.63 13.35 -11.90
CA ILE A 130 1.20 13.09 -11.69
C ILE A 130 0.91 12.84 -10.20
N LEU A 131 1.74 12.00 -9.55
CA LEU A 131 1.55 11.67 -8.15
C LEU A 131 1.68 12.90 -7.23
N LYS A 132 2.60 13.83 -7.53
CA LYS A 132 2.75 15.11 -6.80
C LYS A 132 1.53 16.02 -6.88
N GLU A 133 0.73 15.91 -7.94
CA GLU A 133 -0.53 16.66 -8.08
C GLU A 133 -1.64 16.13 -7.16
N ILE A 134 -1.46 14.94 -6.57
CA ILE A 134 -2.51 14.21 -5.83
C ILE A 134 -2.10 13.93 -4.38
N VAL A 135 -0.85 13.55 -4.15
CA VAL A 135 -0.30 13.09 -2.87
C VAL A 135 0.88 13.97 -2.47
N VAL A 136 0.94 14.32 -1.18
CA VAL A 136 2.10 15.03 -0.63
C VAL A 136 3.22 14.02 -0.38
N LEU A 137 4.30 14.09 -1.16
CA LEU A 137 5.42 13.15 -1.10
C LEU A 137 6.41 13.41 0.05
N ASP A 138 5.92 13.95 1.18
CA ASP A 138 6.79 14.34 2.28
C ASP A 138 7.12 13.24 3.27
N GLU A 139 6.42 12.11 3.22
CA GLU A 139 6.67 10.94 4.06
C GLU A 139 7.91 10.17 3.60
N GLU A 140 8.77 9.76 4.55
CA GLU A 140 10.10 9.21 4.24
C GLU A 140 10.09 7.88 3.48
N ASN A 141 8.93 7.21 3.36
CA ASN A 141 8.79 5.85 2.85
C ASN A 141 7.69 5.72 1.78
N ILE A 142 7.38 6.80 1.04
CA ILE A 142 6.25 6.76 0.09
C ILE A 142 6.40 5.70 -1.00
N THR A 143 7.63 5.32 -1.36
CA THR A 143 7.90 4.23 -2.31
C THR A 143 7.71 2.84 -1.72
N ASP A 144 7.71 2.69 -0.40
CA ASP A 144 7.37 1.42 0.25
C ASP A 144 5.86 1.20 0.32
N ILE A 145 5.10 2.29 0.14
CA ILE A 145 3.65 2.32 0.22
C ILE A 145 3.04 2.29 -1.18
N ILE A 146 3.53 3.16 -2.07
CA ILE A 146 3.02 3.37 -3.42
C ILE A 146 4.02 2.85 -4.43
N ASP A 147 3.56 1.98 -5.32
CA ASP A 147 4.33 1.63 -6.50
C ASP A 147 4.22 2.74 -7.55
N ILE A 148 5.11 3.73 -7.42
CA ILE A 148 5.14 4.91 -8.30
C ILE A 148 5.32 4.49 -9.77
N ASN A 149 6.02 3.37 -10.02
CA ASN A 149 6.28 2.89 -11.36
C ASN A 149 5.06 2.26 -12.02
N ASN A 150 4.06 1.83 -11.25
CA ASN A 150 2.80 1.29 -11.76
C ASN A 150 1.61 2.25 -11.66
N VAL A 151 1.83 3.49 -11.19
CA VAL A 151 0.83 4.56 -11.31
C VAL A 151 0.40 4.72 -12.76
N SER A 152 -0.91 4.73 -12.98
CA SER A 152 -1.53 4.74 -14.31
C SER A 152 -2.61 5.81 -14.39
N THR A 153 -2.77 6.41 -15.57
CA THR A 153 -3.77 7.44 -15.82
C THR A 153 -4.67 7.01 -16.95
N TYR A 154 -5.97 7.21 -16.77
CA TYR A 154 -7.00 6.89 -17.74
C TYR A 154 -7.85 8.12 -18.02
N ASN A 155 -8.19 8.33 -19.29
CA ASN A 155 -9.20 9.32 -19.66
C ASN A 155 -10.51 8.58 -19.93
N ILE A 156 -11.55 8.92 -19.17
CA ILE A 156 -12.86 8.32 -19.35
C ILE A 156 -13.84 9.45 -19.63
N SER A 157 -14.30 9.49 -20.88
CA SER A 157 -15.03 10.63 -21.44
C SER A 157 -14.23 11.93 -21.26
N ASN A 158 -14.62 12.78 -20.32
CA ASN A 158 -13.97 14.06 -20.01
C ASN A 158 -13.39 14.12 -18.58
N LEU A 159 -13.26 12.98 -17.91
CA LEU A 159 -12.68 12.86 -16.58
C LEU A 159 -11.36 12.09 -16.67
N GLU A 160 -10.27 12.72 -16.21
CA GLU A 160 -9.00 12.05 -16.00
C GLU A 160 -9.06 11.33 -14.64
N VAL A 161 -8.61 10.08 -14.60
CA VAL A 161 -8.61 9.24 -13.42
C VAL A 161 -7.20 8.67 -13.23
N VAL A 162 -6.70 8.71 -12.00
CA VAL A 162 -5.39 8.17 -11.64
C VAL A 162 -5.57 6.96 -10.75
N GLU A 163 -4.96 5.85 -11.16
CA GLU A 163 -4.86 4.63 -10.37
C GLU A 163 -3.50 4.58 -9.68
N ILE A 164 -3.54 4.45 -8.36
CA ILE A 164 -2.38 4.41 -7.48
C ILE A 164 -2.32 3.01 -6.85
N PRO A 165 -1.37 2.17 -7.26
CA PRO A 165 -1.15 0.89 -6.60
C PRO A 165 -0.51 1.09 -5.23
N LEU A 166 -1.06 0.41 -4.22
CA LEU A 166 -0.58 0.39 -2.84
C LEU A 166 0.11 -0.94 -2.57
N GLU A 167 1.41 -1.01 -2.83
CA GLU A 167 2.23 -2.23 -2.76
C GLU A 167 2.16 -2.88 -1.38
N SER A 168 2.18 -2.06 -0.32
CA SER A 168 2.14 -2.52 1.08
C SER A 168 0.95 -3.41 1.45
N ILE A 169 -0.18 -3.30 0.74
CA ILE A 169 -1.41 -4.06 1.01
C ILE A 169 -1.93 -4.84 -0.21
N GLY A 170 -1.24 -4.78 -1.36
CA GLY A 170 -1.66 -5.47 -2.58
C GLY A 170 -3.00 -4.98 -3.12
N ASP A 171 -3.27 -3.68 -3.00
CA ASP A 171 -4.53 -3.03 -3.38
C ASP A 171 -4.26 -1.85 -4.32
N THR A 172 -5.30 -1.27 -4.91
CA THR A 172 -5.17 -0.02 -5.68
C THR A 172 -6.21 1.00 -5.22
N VAL A 173 -5.90 2.28 -5.40
CA VAL A 173 -6.84 3.37 -5.12
C VAL A 173 -7.02 4.19 -6.39
N ILE A 174 -8.28 4.47 -6.72
CA ILE A 174 -8.66 5.21 -7.93
C ILE A 174 -9.12 6.61 -7.55
N ILE A 175 -8.49 7.62 -8.15
CA ILE A 175 -8.72 9.02 -7.83
C ILE A 175 -9.19 9.78 -9.08
N PRO A 176 -10.40 10.34 -9.08
CA PRO A 176 -10.81 11.27 -10.13
C PRO A 176 -10.09 12.61 -10.00
N LYS A 177 -9.58 13.10 -11.12
CA LYS A 177 -9.09 14.47 -11.25
C LYS A 177 -10.26 15.40 -11.54
N VAL A 178 -10.92 15.85 -10.47
CA VAL A 178 -12.01 16.83 -10.55
C VAL A 178 -11.46 18.27 -10.68
N VAL A 179 -12.06 19.05 -11.57
CA VAL A 179 -11.62 20.43 -11.86
C VAL A 179 -11.73 21.31 -10.62
N ASN A 180 -10.72 22.16 -10.38
CA ASN A 180 -10.65 23.11 -9.26
C ASN A 180 -10.61 22.49 -7.86
N VAL A 181 -10.20 21.23 -7.72
CA VAL A 181 -9.86 20.62 -6.44
C VAL A 181 -8.35 20.38 -6.42
N THR A 182 -7.66 21.03 -5.49
CA THR A 182 -6.26 20.70 -5.22
C THR A 182 -6.22 19.47 -4.34
N LEU A 183 -5.84 18.33 -4.90
CA LEU A 183 -5.68 17.09 -4.18
C LEU A 183 -4.30 17.05 -3.56
N LYS A 184 -4.25 17.16 -2.24
CA LYS A 184 -3.03 16.93 -1.47
C LYS A 184 -3.37 15.97 -0.35
N ILE A 185 -3.41 14.70 -0.69
CA ILE A 185 -3.54 13.63 0.31
C ILE A 185 -2.29 13.71 1.19
N LYS A 186 -2.47 14.12 2.44
CA LYS A 186 -1.38 14.34 3.42
C LYS A 186 -1.11 13.14 4.32
N ASN A 187 -2.01 12.15 4.36
CA ASN A 187 -1.93 11.04 5.29
C ASN A 187 -2.37 9.75 4.58
N ILE A 188 -1.47 9.23 3.74
CA ILE A 188 -1.70 7.98 3.01
C ILE A 188 -1.86 6.79 3.98
N THR A 189 -1.19 6.86 5.14
CA THR A 189 -1.28 5.85 6.20
C THR A 189 -2.71 5.69 6.72
N LYS A 190 -3.45 6.79 6.93
CA LYS A 190 -4.87 6.75 7.31
C LYS A 190 -5.75 6.10 6.24
N ILE A 191 -5.43 6.29 4.96
CA ILE A 191 -6.13 5.61 3.87
C ILE A 191 -5.92 4.10 4.02
N ILE A 192 -4.67 3.65 4.17
CA ILE A 192 -4.33 2.24 4.35
C ILE A 192 -5.01 1.62 5.58
N GLU A 193 -5.03 2.33 6.70
CA GLU A 193 -5.74 1.91 7.91
C GLU A 193 -7.23 1.66 7.63
N ASN A 194 -7.89 2.61 6.96
CA ASN A 194 -9.30 2.47 6.57
C ASN A 194 -9.53 1.31 5.59
N LEU A 195 -8.64 1.12 4.60
CA LEU A 195 -8.71 0.00 3.65
C LEU A 195 -8.62 -1.34 4.37
N ASN A 196 -7.66 -1.49 5.28
CA ASN A 196 -7.47 -2.71 6.08
C ASN A 196 -8.64 -2.96 7.04
N LYS A 197 -9.16 -1.91 7.69
CA LYS A 197 -10.33 -2.02 8.56
C LYS A 197 -11.51 -2.62 7.80
N THR A 198 -11.82 -2.10 6.61
CA THR A 198 -12.93 -2.62 5.81
C THR A 198 -12.70 -4.07 5.37
N LEU A 199 -11.48 -4.42 4.95
CA LEU A 199 -11.14 -5.78 4.57
C LEU A 199 -11.35 -6.78 5.73
N ASN A 200 -10.92 -6.41 6.94
CA ASN A 200 -11.11 -7.25 8.13
C ASN A 200 -12.59 -7.48 8.45
N VAL A 201 -13.45 -6.49 8.25
CA VAL A 201 -14.90 -6.65 8.45
C VAL A 201 -15.51 -7.54 7.37
N ALA A 202 -15.09 -7.38 6.11
CA ALA A 202 -15.54 -8.22 5.00
C ALA A 202 -15.20 -9.70 5.24
N ASP A 203 -13.98 -9.98 5.71
CA ASP A 203 -13.54 -11.34 6.06
C ASP A 203 -14.37 -11.96 7.19
N LYS A 204 -14.78 -11.17 8.19
CA LYS A 204 -15.67 -11.64 9.26
C LYS A 204 -17.06 -11.99 8.72
N ILE A 205 -17.60 -11.17 7.83
CA ILE A 205 -18.92 -11.38 7.21
C ILE A 205 -18.92 -12.61 6.30
N LYS A 206 -17.83 -12.81 5.53
CA LYS A 206 -17.68 -13.94 4.61
C LYS A 206 -17.90 -15.31 5.25
N ASN A 207 -17.57 -15.44 6.54
CA ASN A 207 -17.66 -16.70 7.29
C ASN A 207 -19.02 -16.92 7.98
N VAL A 208 -19.97 -15.99 7.85
CA VAL A 208 -21.30 -16.13 8.44
C VAL A 208 -22.16 -17.04 7.57
N GLU A 209 -22.77 -18.06 8.18
CA GLU A 209 -23.70 -18.96 7.50
C GLU A 209 -25.07 -18.29 7.33
N ILE A 210 -25.61 -18.32 6.11
CA ILE A 210 -26.89 -17.70 5.76
C ILE A 210 -27.94 -18.80 5.59
N ARG A 211 -28.95 -18.81 6.47
CA ARG A 211 -30.01 -19.82 6.50
C ARG A 211 -31.38 -19.22 6.22
N ASN A 212 -31.57 -17.94 6.52
CA ASN A 212 -32.85 -17.25 6.42
C ASN A 212 -32.67 -15.73 6.28
N GLU A 213 -33.80 -15.02 6.14
CA GLU A 213 -33.90 -13.58 5.95
C GLU A 213 -33.34 -12.77 7.13
N SER A 214 -33.49 -13.27 8.36
CA SER A 214 -32.94 -12.63 9.56
C SER A 214 -31.42 -12.63 9.58
N ASP A 215 -30.78 -13.72 9.10
CA ASP A 215 -29.32 -13.81 9.03
C ASP A 215 -28.78 -12.77 8.05
N VAL A 216 -29.44 -12.61 6.89
CA VAL A 216 -29.06 -11.58 5.91
C VAL A 216 -29.27 -10.18 6.47
N LYS A 217 -30.38 -9.93 7.17
CA LYS A 217 -30.64 -8.64 7.81
C LYS A 217 -29.53 -8.26 8.79
N GLU A 218 -29.15 -9.16 9.69
CA GLU A 218 -28.07 -8.91 10.66
C GLU A 218 -26.71 -8.65 9.97
N ILE A 219 -26.41 -9.41 8.91
CA ILE A 219 -25.19 -9.18 8.11
C ILE A 219 -25.23 -7.78 7.48
N VAL A 220 -26.35 -7.40 6.88
CA VAL A 220 -26.49 -6.13 6.16
C VAL A 220 -26.47 -4.94 7.11
N GLU A 221 -27.00 -5.07 8.32
CA GLU A 221 -26.85 -4.10 9.42
C GLU A 221 -25.37 -3.92 9.80
N LYS A 222 -24.62 -5.03 9.99
CA LYS A 222 -23.16 -4.97 10.23
C LYS A 222 -22.40 -4.33 9.07
N ILE A 223 -22.82 -4.56 7.83
CA ILE A 223 -22.23 -3.91 6.65
C ILE A 223 -22.43 -2.40 6.73
N ALA A 224 -23.68 -1.97 6.99
CA ALA A 224 -24.04 -0.55 7.06
C ALA A 224 -23.19 0.19 8.11
N GLU A 225 -23.07 -0.36 9.33
CA GLU A 225 -22.26 0.22 10.41
C GLU A 225 -20.76 0.34 10.10
N ASN A 226 -20.27 -0.37 9.08
CA ASN A 226 -18.86 -0.44 8.72
C ASN A 226 -18.55 0.16 7.34
N ILE A 227 -19.48 0.91 6.75
CA ILE A 227 -19.23 1.74 5.57
C ILE A 227 -18.16 2.77 5.92
N THR A 228 -17.02 2.71 5.22
CA THR A 228 -15.84 3.51 5.57
C THR A 228 -15.42 4.41 4.41
N PRO A 229 -15.39 5.75 4.60
CA PRO A 229 -14.78 6.63 3.62
C PRO A 229 -13.25 6.48 3.65
N VAL A 230 -12.67 6.06 2.53
CA VAL A 230 -11.21 5.88 2.39
C VAL A 230 -10.55 7.15 1.86
N ILE A 231 -11.24 7.87 0.97
CA ILE A 231 -10.86 9.22 0.55
C ILE A 231 -12.12 10.08 0.60
N ALA A 232 -12.08 11.19 1.34
CA ALA A 232 -13.16 12.15 1.38
C ALA A 232 -12.59 13.55 1.20
N VAL A 233 -12.88 14.17 0.05
CA VAL A 233 -12.40 15.52 -0.27
C VAL A 233 -13.61 16.42 -0.37
N ASN A 234 -13.85 17.21 0.67
CA ASN A 234 -15.06 18.01 0.85
C ASN A 234 -16.34 17.18 0.78
N PHE A 235 -16.33 15.99 1.38
CA PHE A 235 -17.48 15.09 1.42
C PHE A 235 -17.62 14.46 2.80
N THR A 236 -18.86 14.11 3.15
CA THR A 236 -19.18 13.27 4.31
C THR A 236 -20.21 12.20 3.93
N ILE A 237 -20.33 11.17 4.76
CA ILE A 237 -21.42 10.19 4.70
C ILE A 237 -22.38 10.46 5.84
N ALA A 238 -23.68 10.33 5.57
CA ALA A 238 -24.74 10.44 6.55
C ALA A 238 -25.92 9.50 6.21
N ASN A 239 -26.85 9.33 7.15
CA ASN A 239 -28.15 8.69 6.94
C ASN A 239 -28.06 7.27 6.37
N GLU A 240 -27.28 6.42 7.04
CA GLU A 240 -27.21 4.99 6.74
C GLU A 240 -28.51 4.31 7.19
N THR A 241 -29.16 3.60 6.26
CA THR A 241 -30.42 2.87 6.52
C THR A 241 -30.39 1.52 5.83
N VAL A 242 -30.94 0.50 6.49
CA VAL A 242 -31.13 -0.84 5.94
C VAL A 242 -32.61 -1.06 5.66
N GLU A 243 -32.94 -1.52 4.45
CA GLU A 243 -34.29 -1.96 4.10
C GLU A 243 -34.50 -3.42 4.54
N GLU A 244 -35.75 -3.81 4.81
CA GLU A 244 -36.08 -5.18 5.21
C GLU A 244 -35.59 -6.21 4.17
N SER A 245 -35.15 -7.37 4.66
CA SER A 245 -34.68 -8.44 3.78
C SER A 245 -35.85 -9.23 3.21
N GLU A 246 -35.87 -9.41 1.89
CA GLU A 246 -36.94 -10.08 1.18
C GLU A 246 -36.43 -11.32 0.44
N LYS A 247 -37.17 -12.43 0.55
CA LYS A 247 -36.85 -13.64 -0.19
C LYS A 247 -37.48 -13.61 -1.58
N VAL A 248 -36.61 -13.71 -2.59
CA VAL A 248 -36.98 -13.77 -4.01
C VAL A 248 -36.42 -15.06 -4.61
N GLY A 249 -37.28 -16.07 -4.74
CA GLY A 249 -36.88 -17.39 -5.23
C GLY A 249 -35.91 -18.10 -4.27
N ASN A 250 -34.72 -18.45 -4.75
CA ASN A 250 -33.64 -19.03 -3.94
C ASN A 250 -32.68 -17.97 -3.35
N LYS A 251 -32.97 -16.68 -3.54
CA LYS A 251 -32.16 -15.59 -3.04
C LYS A 251 -32.89 -14.85 -1.92
N ILE A 252 -32.11 -14.29 -1.00
CA ILE A 252 -32.57 -13.26 -0.09
C ILE A 252 -31.89 -11.97 -0.53
N ILE A 253 -32.68 -10.92 -0.71
CA ILE A 253 -32.24 -9.61 -1.19
C ILE A 253 -32.41 -8.61 -0.05
N SER A 254 -31.44 -7.72 0.13
CA SER A 254 -31.56 -6.60 1.06
C SER A 254 -30.81 -5.39 0.50
N THR A 255 -31.23 -4.20 0.92
CA THR A 255 -30.69 -2.95 0.38
C THR A 255 -30.16 -2.07 1.50
N ILE A 256 -28.94 -1.58 1.32
CA ILE A 256 -28.33 -0.54 2.16
C ILE A 256 -28.46 0.79 1.43
N SER A 257 -28.82 1.84 2.14
CA SER A 257 -28.78 3.21 1.61
C SER A 257 -27.93 4.11 2.47
N PHE A 258 -27.23 5.07 1.86
CA PHE A 258 -26.53 6.15 2.56
C PHE A 258 -26.50 7.41 1.70
N ASN A 259 -26.30 8.57 2.32
CA ASN A 259 -26.14 9.85 1.63
C ASN A 259 -24.66 10.24 1.57
N ALA A 260 -24.16 10.51 0.37
CA ALA A 260 -22.90 11.22 0.20
C ALA A 260 -23.19 12.72 0.05
N VAL A 261 -22.61 13.55 0.93
CA VAL A 261 -22.90 14.99 1.00
C VAL A 261 -21.63 15.78 0.72
N ASN A 262 -21.57 16.52 -0.39
CA ASN A 262 -20.48 17.44 -0.69
C ASN A 262 -20.65 18.73 0.13
N THR A 263 -19.60 19.08 0.86
CA THR A 263 -19.57 20.23 1.75
C THR A 263 -19.11 21.52 1.06
N SER A 264 -18.66 21.47 -0.20
CA SER A 264 -18.08 22.64 -0.91
C SER A 264 -18.51 22.81 -2.36
N LYS A 265 -19.45 22.00 -2.87
CA LYS A 265 -19.85 21.89 -4.29
C LYS A 265 -18.74 21.39 -5.23
N LYS A 266 -17.56 21.03 -4.71
CA LYS A 266 -16.40 20.51 -5.45
C LYS A 266 -15.64 19.48 -4.64
N GLY A 267 -15.57 18.25 -5.13
CA GLY A 267 -14.91 17.19 -4.39
C GLY A 267 -15.22 15.82 -4.96
N PHE A 268 -14.78 14.81 -4.24
CA PHE A 268 -15.22 13.45 -4.43
C PHE A 268 -15.09 12.67 -3.13
N ILE A 269 -15.75 11.53 -3.07
CA ILE A 269 -15.59 10.55 -2.01
C ILE A 269 -15.39 9.17 -2.61
N THR A 270 -14.50 8.39 -2.02
CA THR A 270 -14.36 6.96 -2.26
C THR A 270 -14.68 6.25 -0.97
N VAL A 271 -15.61 5.32 -1.04
CA VAL A 271 -16.21 4.61 0.09
C VAL A 271 -15.98 3.12 -0.10
N ARG A 272 -15.62 2.41 0.97
CA ARG A 272 -15.58 0.95 0.97
C ARG A 272 -16.67 0.37 1.84
N VAL A 273 -17.29 -0.68 1.32
CA VAL A 273 -18.42 -1.40 1.89
C VAL A 273 -18.02 -2.87 2.04
N PRO A 274 -17.99 -3.43 3.26
CA PRO A 274 -17.49 -4.78 3.52
C PRO A 274 -18.54 -5.85 3.24
N ILE A 275 -18.87 -6.09 1.98
CA ILE A 275 -19.98 -6.98 1.56
C ILE A 275 -19.77 -8.48 1.83
N GLY A 276 -18.55 -8.94 2.11
CA GLY A 276 -18.25 -10.34 2.44
C GLY A 276 -18.58 -11.32 1.32
N ASN A 277 -19.43 -12.31 1.58
CA ASN A 277 -19.87 -13.30 0.57
C ASN A 277 -21.16 -12.92 -0.16
N LEU A 278 -21.72 -11.74 0.13
CA LEU A 278 -22.93 -11.26 -0.55
C LEU A 278 -22.61 -10.84 -1.98
N THR A 279 -23.55 -11.10 -2.89
CA THR A 279 -23.47 -10.67 -4.28
C THR A 279 -24.02 -9.26 -4.42
N VAL A 280 -23.30 -8.37 -5.11
CA VAL A 280 -23.82 -7.06 -5.49
C VAL A 280 -24.73 -7.24 -6.70
N GLU A 281 -26.03 -7.05 -6.52
CA GLU A 281 -27.01 -7.14 -7.62
C GLU A 281 -27.03 -5.84 -8.43
N ASN A 282 -27.05 -4.68 -7.75
CA ASN A 282 -26.86 -3.38 -8.38
C ASN A 282 -26.41 -2.30 -7.38
N VAL A 283 -25.95 -1.17 -7.93
CA VAL A 283 -25.67 0.05 -7.17
C VAL A 283 -26.38 1.20 -7.88
N THR A 284 -27.32 1.85 -7.20
CA THR A 284 -28.05 2.99 -7.75
C THR A 284 -27.77 4.27 -6.98
N VAL A 285 -27.77 5.39 -7.69
CA VAL A 285 -27.53 6.72 -7.14
C VAL A 285 -28.64 7.66 -7.56
N SER A 286 -29.19 8.41 -6.61
CA SER A 286 -30.25 9.38 -6.85
C SER A 286 -29.85 10.77 -6.37
N ASN A 287 -29.97 11.77 -7.23
CA ASN A 287 -29.71 13.18 -6.88
C ASN A 287 -31.00 13.95 -6.51
N GLY A 288 -32.08 13.23 -6.18
CA GLY A 288 -33.40 13.80 -5.90
C GLY A 288 -34.27 14.06 -7.14
N THR A 289 -33.71 14.05 -8.35
CA THR A 289 -34.48 14.23 -9.61
C THR A 289 -34.34 13.07 -10.58
N THR A 290 -33.16 12.44 -10.61
CA THR A 290 -32.88 11.28 -11.44
C THR A 290 -32.22 10.20 -10.61
N THR A 291 -32.59 8.95 -10.89
CA THR A 291 -31.92 7.75 -10.36
C THR A 291 -31.18 7.09 -11.50
N VAL A 292 -29.91 6.78 -11.28
CA VAL A 292 -29.02 6.18 -12.26
C VAL A 292 -28.38 4.93 -11.63
N GLU A 293 -28.31 3.85 -12.39
CA GLU A 293 -27.51 2.68 -12.02
C GLU A 293 -26.04 2.95 -12.35
N LEU A 294 -25.16 2.76 -11.36
CA LEU A 294 -23.72 2.86 -11.55
C LEU A 294 -23.22 1.64 -12.32
N ASN A 295 -22.17 1.83 -13.11
CA ASN A 295 -21.49 0.73 -13.78
C ASN A 295 -20.26 0.30 -12.97
N GLU A 296 -19.99 -1.00 -12.98
CA GLU A 296 -18.76 -1.56 -12.44
C GLU A 296 -17.56 -1.11 -13.28
N TRP A 297 -16.53 -0.59 -12.62
CA TRP A 297 -15.27 -0.25 -13.21
C TRP A 297 -14.44 -1.52 -13.43
N LYS A 298 -14.16 -1.82 -14.70
CA LYS A 298 -13.31 -2.94 -15.14
C LYS A 298 -12.04 -2.48 -15.87
N GLY A 299 -11.54 -1.29 -15.52
CA GLY A 299 -10.36 -0.70 -16.17
C GLY A 299 -10.67 0.10 -17.45
N ASN A 300 -9.66 0.23 -18.31
CA ASN A 300 -9.61 1.14 -19.47
C ASN A 300 -10.45 0.70 -20.69
N ASN A 301 -11.31 -0.32 -20.57
CA ASN A 301 -12.18 -0.74 -21.66
C ASN A 301 -13.17 0.38 -21.99
N THR A 302 -13.08 0.87 -23.23
CA THR A 302 -13.66 2.10 -23.79
C THR A 302 -15.20 2.16 -23.81
N HIS A 303 -15.89 1.22 -23.18
CA HIS A 303 -17.35 1.15 -23.10
C HIS A 303 -17.91 1.20 -21.67
N ASN A 304 -17.05 1.32 -20.64
CA ASN A 304 -17.52 1.63 -19.28
C ASN A 304 -18.02 3.08 -19.27
N LYS A 305 -19.30 3.27 -19.62
CA LYS A 305 -20.02 4.54 -19.44
C LYS A 305 -20.10 4.80 -17.93
N ILE A 306 -19.06 5.38 -17.31
CA ILE A 306 -19.17 5.94 -15.95
C ILE A 306 -20.43 6.79 -15.96
N GLY A 307 -21.41 6.46 -15.12
CA GLY A 307 -22.75 7.06 -15.11
C GLY A 307 -22.63 8.57 -15.05
N TRP A 308 -22.65 9.18 -16.24
CA TRP A 308 -22.10 10.49 -16.59
C TRP A 308 -22.24 11.56 -15.49
N TYR A 309 -21.17 11.80 -14.73
CA TYR A 309 -21.05 12.80 -13.66
C TYR A 309 -21.59 12.47 -12.26
N ILE A 310 -21.90 11.22 -11.87
CA ILE A 310 -22.25 10.92 -10.47
C ILE A 310 -21.23 10.01 -9.78
N GLY A 311 -20.76 8.95 -10.43
CA GLY A 311 -19.80 8.02 -9.83
C GLY A 311 -19.63 6.70 -10.58
N TRP A 312 -18.93 5.75 -9.95
CA TRP A 312 -18.76 4.36 -10.37
C TRP A 312 -18.55 3.47 -9.14
N TYR A 313 -18.57 2.15 -9.33
CA TYR A 313 -18.15 1.21 -8.29
C TYR A 313 -17.19 0.16 -8.84
N ARG A 314 -16.50 -0.60 -7.99
CA ARG A 314 -15.73 -1.81 -8.33
C ARG A 314 -15.59 -2.73 -7.14
N ILE A 315 -15.09 -3.94 -7.39
CA ILE A 315 -14.69 -4.90 -6.37
C ILE A 315 -13.17 -5.04 -6.44
N PRO A 316 -12.39 -4.22 -5.69
CA PRO A 316 -10.93 -4.23 -5.76
C PRO A 316 -10.33 -5.51 -5.16
N THR A 317 -11.01 -6.08 -4.16
CA THR A 317 -10.66 -7.37 -3.55
C THR A 317 -11.95 -8.10 -3.17
N GLU A 318 -11.87 -9.42 -3.04
CA GLU A 318 -13.03 -10.26 -2.71
C GLU A 318 -13.72 -9.77 -1.44
N GLY A 319 -15.04 -9.63 -1.49
CA GLY A 319 -15.88 -9.21 -0.37
C GLY A 319 -15.82 -7.74 -0.01
N VAL A 320 -15.15 -6.90 -0.80
CA VAL A 320 -15.13 -5.45 -0.60
C VAL A 320 -15.67 -4.77 -1.84
N LEU A 321 -16.74 -3.98 -1.67
CA LEU A 321 -17.26 -3.09 -2.69
C LEU A 321 -16.67 -1.69 -2.46
N GLU A 322 -16.15 -1.08 -3.52
CA GLU A 322 -15.66 0.30 -3.50
C GLU A 322 -16.53 1.17 -4.41
N ILE A 323 -17.02 2.29 -3.90
CA ILE A 323 -17.88 3.23 -4.63
C ILE A 323 -17.20 4.60 -4.62
N THR A 324 -16.98 5.19 -5.79
CA THR A 324 -16.48 6.56 -5.94
C THR A 324 -17.57 7.48 -6.47
N LEU A 325 -17.77 8.62 -5.80
CA LEU A 325 -18.84 9.57 -6.09
C LEU A 325 -18.25 10.99 -6.22
N ILE A 326 -18.77 11.75 -7.19
CA ILE A 326 -18.32 13.12 -7.52
C ILE A 326 -19.44 14.17 -7.40
N LYS A 327 -20.63 13.75 -6.98
CA LYS A 327 -21.82 14.58 -6.67
C LYS A 327 -22.44 14.11 -5.35
N ASP A 328 -23.61 14.65 -5.01
CA ASP A 328 -24.31 14.42 -3.73
C ASP A 328 -25.49 13.42 -3.86
N PRO A 329 -25.27 12.16 -4.27
CA PRO A 329 -26.37 11.24 -4.37
C PRO A 329 -26.72 10.62 -3.02
N LYS A 330 -28.00 10.27 -2.89
CA LYS A 330 -28.40 9.11 -2.11
C LYS A 330 -27.98 7.86 -2.87
N VAL A 331 -27.19 7.02 -2.22
CA VAL A 331 -26.72 5.74 -2.75
C VAL A 331 -27.63 4.64 -2.23
N LYS A 332 -27.95 3.67 -3.07
CA LYS A 332 -28.51 2.37 -2.69
C LYS A 332 -27.64 1.25 -3.23
N VAL A 333 -27.31 0.29 -2.38
CA VAL A 333 -26.59 -0.92 -2.73
C VAL A 333 -27.51 -2.09 -2.46
N THR A 334 -27.90 -2.81 -3.50
CA THR A 334 -28.72 -4.02 -3.37
C THR A 334 -27.81 -5.24 -3.37
N LEU A 335 -27.90 -6.00 -2.29
CA LEU A 335 -27.10 -7.18 -2.01
C LEU A 335 -28.00 -8.41 -2.00
N SER A 336 -27.45 -9.56 -2.41
CA SER A 336 -28.15 -10.83 -2.32
C SER A 336 -27.28 -11.95 -1.73
N ALA A 337 -27.97 -12.91 -1.11
CA ALA A 337 -27.42 -14.18 -0.67
C ALA A 337 -28.22 -15.32 -1.28
N GLU A 338 -27.53 -16.35 -1.77
CA GLU A 338 -28.20 -17.59 -2.16
C GLU A 338 -28.45 -18.47 -0.94
N LEU A 339 -29.68 -18.92 -0.80
CA LEU A 339 -30.02 -19.90 0.22
C LEU A 339 -29.42 -21.26 -0.14
N PRO A 340 -28.93 -22.01 0.87
CA PRO A 340 -28.46 -23.36 0.64
C PRO A 340 -29.59 -24.21 0.06
N PRO A 341 -29.28 -25.12 -0.88
CA PRO A 341 -30.29 -25.96 -1.50
C PRO A 341 -31.05 -26.73 -0.42
N LYS A 342 -32.38 -26.67 -0.48
CA LYS A 342 -33.27 -27.40 0.41
C LYS A 342 -32.92 -28.89 0.28
N LYS A 343 -32.33 -29.49 1.31
CA LYS A 343 -32.09 -30.93 1.34
C LYS A 343 -33.45 -31.63 1.24
N THR A 344 -33.80 -32.15 0.07
CA THR A 344 -34.89 -33.10 -0.07
C THR A 344 -34.52 -34.33 0.75
N PRO A 345 -35.41 -34.86 1.62
CA PRO A 345 -35.15 -36.12 2.30
C PRO A 345 -35.19 -37.21 1.22
N THR A 346 -34.02 -37.58 0.70
CA THR A 346 -33.88 -38.80 -0.08
C THR A 346 -34.00 -39.96 0.89
N TYR A 347 -35.17 -40.62 0.85
CA TYR A 347 -35.31 -41.97 1.37
C TYR A 347 -34.37 -42.86 0.55
N ILE A 348 -33.21 -43.17 1.12
CA ILE A 348 -32.28 -44.16 0.58
C ILE A 348 -32.41 -45.39 1.48
N PRO A 349 -32.84 -46.55 0.94
CA PRO A 349 -32.78 -47.80 1.68
C PRO A 349 -31.32 -48.11 2.00
N THR A 350 -31.08 -48.51 3.24
CA THR A 350 -29.83 -49.05 3.79
C THR A 350 -28.96 -49.79 2.76
N GLY A 351 -27.81 -49.20 2.44
CA GLY A 351 -26.72 -49.80 1.67
C GLY A 351 -25.51 -48.87 1.68
N GLY A 352 -24.45 -49.25 2.40
CA GLY A 352 -23.29 -48.40 2.69
C GLY A 352 -22.45 -48.02 1.46
N GLY A 353 -21.88 -46.80 1.49
CA GLY A 353 -20.93 -46.34 0.46
C GLY A 353 -20.59 -44.85 0.56
N ALA A 354 -19.58 -44.54 1.39
CA ALA A 354 -18.69 -43.36 1.41
C ALA A 354 -19.21 -42.00 0.88
N GLY A 355 -19.73 -41.17 1.77
CA GLY A 355 -19.73 -39.71 1.57
C GLY A 355 -18.31 -39.12 1.70
N PRO A 356 -18.05 -37.90 1.19
CA PRO A 356 -16.73 -37.28 1.30
C PRO A 356 -16.36 -37.10 2.77
N SER A 357 -15.17 -37.59 3.13
CA SER A 357 -14.67 -37.67 4.51
C SER A 357 -14.65 -36.29 5.20
N PRO A 358 -14.97 -36.17 6.51
CA PRO A 358 -15.02 -34.92 7.28
C PRO A 358 -13.75 -34.06 7.22
N ILE A 359 -12.62 -34.66 6.82
CA ILE A 359 -11.33 -34.01 6.57
C ILE A 359 -11.44 -32.84 5.57
N THR A 360 -12.24 -32.99 4.49
CA THR A 360 -12.35 -32.01 3.39
C THR A 360 -13.08 -30.71 3.76
N LYS A 361 -13.71 -30.64 4.94
CA LYS A 361 -14.36 -29.42 5.46
C LYS A 361 -13.49 -28.66 6.46
N VAL A 362 -12.44 -29.30 6.97
CA VAL A 362 -11.63 -28.78 8.08
C VAL A 362 -10.26 -28.33 7.61
N VAL A 363 -9.65 -29.07 6.68
CA VAL A 363 -8.31 -28.79 6.16
C VAL A 363 -8.38 -28.13 4.78
N ALA A 364 -7.42 -27.25 4.47
CA ALA A 364 -7.35 -26.56 3.19
C ALA A 364 -7.24 -27.54 1.99
N LYS A 365 -8.02 -27.25 0.94
CA LYS A 365 -8.17 -28.13 -0.23
C LYS A 365 -6.95 -28.13 -1.17
N ASP A 366 -6.12 -27.11 -1.08
CA ASP A 366 -4.91 -26.89 -1.87
C ASP A 366 -3.67 -27.61 -1.31
N ILE A 367 -3.78 -28.30 -0.16
CA ILE A 367 -2.75 -29.22 0.32
C ILE A 367 -2.70 -30.45 -0.59
N LYS A 368 -1.59 -30.58 -1.31
CA LYS A 368 -1.42 -31.62 -2.34
C LYS A 368 -1.20 -33.01 -1.76
N SER A 369 -0.43 -33.11 -0.69
CA SER A 369 -0.07 -34.39 -0.06
C SER A 369 -1.14 -34.88 0.89
N GLU A 370 -1.59 -36.12 0.72
CA GLU A 370 -2.51 -36.76 1.65
C GLU A 370 -1.89 -36.93 3.04
N LYS A 371 -0.57 -37.15 3.13
CA LYS A 371 0.15 -37.26 4.40
C LYS A 371 0.12 -35.94 5.17
N ILE A 372 0.47 -34.83 4.50
CA ILE A 372 0.41 -33.49 5.10
C ILE A 372 -1.03 -33.16 5.49
N ARG A 373 -2.00 -33.50 4.64
CA ARG A 373 -3.42 -33.25 4.90
C ARG A 373 -3.92 -34.01 6.13
N ASP A 374 -3.57 -35.29 6.28
CA ASP A 374 -3.94 -36.10 7.45
C ASP A 374 -3.25 -35.60 8.73
N PHE A 375 -1.97 -35.21 8.63
CA PHE A 375 -1.24 -34.59 9.74
C PHE A 375 -1.93 -33.31 10.22
N VAL A 376 -2.19 -32.35 9.32
CA VAL A 376 -2.87 -31.08 9.62
C VAL A 376 -4.27 -31.31 10.20
N TYR A 377 -4.99 -32.32 9.72
CA TYR A 377 -6.31 -32.67 10.24
C TYR A 377 -6.27 -33.07 11.72
N ARG A 378 -5.30 -33.91 12.09
CA ARG A 378 -5.16 -34.47 13.45
C ARG A 378 -4.44 -33.56 14.43
N THR A 379 -3.66 -32.60 13.95
CA THR A 379 -2.89 -31.69 14.80
C THR A 379 -3.71 -30.51 15.29
N ARG A 380 -3.33 -30.06 16.48
CA ARG A 380 -3.72 -28.76 17.04
C ARG A 380 -2.94 -27.65 16.34
N VAL A 381 -3.61 -26.58 15.92
CA VAL A 381 -2.95 -25.41 15.31
C VAL A 381 -3.02 -24.24 16.29
N ALA A 382 -1.88 -23.77 16.78
CA ALA A 382 -1.80 -22.70 17.76
C ALA A 382 -1.14 -21.46 17.15
N VAL A 383 -1.83 -20.32 17.24
CA VAL A 383 -1.43 -19.06 16.63
C VAL A 383 -1.38 -17.97 17.69
N GLY A 384 -0.29 -17.20 17.68
CA GLY A 384 -0.06 -16.16 18.69
C GLY A 384 -0.78 -14.84 18.46
N SER A 385 -1.25 -14.59 17.24
CA SER A 385 -1.88 -13.32 16.89
C SER A 385 -3.04 -13.52 15.92
N GLU A 386 -4.11 -12.71 16.08
CA GLU A 386 -5.23 -12.66 15.14
C GLU A 386 -4.77 -12.32 13.71
N ILE A 387 -3.65 -11.63 13.59
CA ILE A 387 -3.09 -11.21 12.31
C ILE A 387 -2.49 -12.41 11.57
N ASP A 388 -1.77 -13.28 12.28
CA ASP A 388 -1.24 -14.51 11.71
C ASP A 388 -2.36 -15.51 11.36
N ILE A 389 -3.50 -15.46 12.05
CA ILE A 389 -4.71 -16.21 11.66
C ILE A 389 -5.19 -15.76 10.28
N ASN A 390 -5.41 -14.45 10.12
CA ASN A 390 -5.98 -13.89 8.91
C ASN A 390 -5.03 -13.94 7.71
N LEU A 391 -3.73 -13.88 7.94
CA LEU A 391 -2.74 -13.82 6.87
C LEU A 391 -2.24 -15.22 6.46
N SER A 392 -2.26 -16.18 7.39
CA SER A 392 -1.61 -17.48 7.20
C SER A 392 -2.46 -18.66 7.69
N ALA A 393 -2.80 -18.72 8.98
CA ALA A 393 -3.33 -19.96 9.58
C ALA A 393 -4.71 -20.39 9.05
N LYS A 394 -5.61 -19.45 8.76
CA LYS A 394 -6.95 -19.76 8.20
C LYS A 394 -6.90 -20.45 6.84
N TYR A 395 -5.77 -20.33 6.15
CA TYR A 395 -5.52 -20.99 4.88
C TYR A 395 -4.95 -22.41 5.04
N LEU A 396 -4.73 -22.88 6.27
CA LEU A 396 -4.22 -24.23 6.58
C LEU A 396 -5.34 -25.14 7.11
N LYS A 397 -6.09 -24.69 8.13
CA LYS A 397 -7.21 -25.42 8.77
C LYS A 397 -8.20 -24.43 9.37
N THR A 398 -9.46 -24.83 9.55
CA THR A 398 -10.53 -23.96 10.08
C THR A 398 -10.63 -23.93 11.61
N ASP A 399 -10.19 -25.00 12.27
CA ASP A 399 -10.16 -25.13 13.73
C ASP A 399 -8.77 -24.75 14.25
N ILE A 400 -8.67 -23.54 14.81
CA ILE A 400 -7.41 -22.85 15.18
C ILE A 400 -7.55 -22.26 16.58
N ASP A 401 -6.54 -22.47 17.40
CA ASP A 401 -6.42 -21.86 18.71
C ASP A 401 -5.64 -20.55 18.65
N LEU A 402 -6.32 -19.44 18.95
CA LEU A 402 -5.65 -18.18 19.27
C LEU A 402 -5.15 -18.25 20.72
N ILE A 403 -3.84 -18.09 20.91
CA ILE A 403 -3.20 -18.23 22.22
C ILE A 403 -2.48 -16.95 22.64
N ASP A 404 -2.85 -16.44 23.81
CA ASP A 404 -2.21 -15.29 24.46
C ASP A 404 -1.23 -15.70 25.57
N THR A 405 -1.26 -16.98 25.96
CA THR A 405 -0.46 -17.56 27.04
C THR A 405 0.20 -18.88 26.60
N PRO A 406 1.43 -19.16 27.08
CA PRO A 406 2.12 -20.39 26.70
C PRO A 406 1.51 -21.62 27.39
N PHE A 407 1.35 -22.71 26.65
CA PHE A 407 0.93 -24.02 27.17
C PHE A 407 2.07 -25.07 27.12
N GLU A 408 1.86 -26.21 27.78
CA GLU A 408 2.71 -27.40 27.64
C GLU A 408 2.28 -28.23 26.44
N ILE A 409 3.22 -28.62 25.58
CA ILE A 409 2.95 -29.47 24.41
C ILE A 409 2.69 -30.91 24.90
N LYS A 410 1.46 -31.38 24.73
CA LYS A 410 0.99 -32.73 25.15
C LYS A 410 0.35 -33.53 24.02
N GLU A 411 0.42 -32.99 22.82
CA GLU A 411 -0.12 -33.55 21.59
C GLU A 411 0.63 -32.96 20.41
N ASP A 412 0.51 -33.58 19.24
CA ASP A 412 1.12 -33.05 18.02
C ASP A 412 0.50 -31.68 17.70
N CYS A 413 1.34 -30.72 17.32
CA CYS A 413 0.87 -29.37 17.07
C CYS A 413 1.63 -28.64 15.95
N ILE A 414 0.94 -27.68 15.35
CA ILE A 414 1.49 -26.72 14.41
C ILE A 414 1.48 -25.36 15.10
N LEU A 415 2.66 -24.77 15.27
CA LEU A 415 2.85 -23.45 15.84
C LEU A 415 3.06 -22.45 14.69
N ILE A 416 2.20 -21.43 14.63
CA ILE A 416 2.29 -20.40 13.60
C ILE A 416 2.66 -19.06 14.24
N GLY A 417 3.64 -18.39 13.63
CA GLY A 417 4.17 -17.10 14.06
C GLY A 417 5.46 -17.23 14.90
N GLY A 418 6.32 -16.21 14.80
CA GLY A 418 7.59 -16.16 15.54
C GLY A 418 7.43 -15.90 17.05
N PRO A 419 8.52 -15.94 17.83
CA PRO A 419 8.48 -15.84 19.31
C PRO A 419 7.98 -14.50 19.86
N VAL A 420 7.89 -13.47 19.02
CA VAL A 420 7.28 -12.19 19.40
C VAL A 420 5.75 -12.29 19.41
N ALA A 421 5.18 -13.02 18.44
CA ALA A 421 3.75 -13.17 18.29
C ALA A 421 3.22 -14.37 19.08
N ASN A 422 3.92 -15.51 19.05
CA ASN A 422 3.46 -16.78 19.61
C ASN A 422 4.17 -17.11 20.93
N PRO A 423 3.46 -17.06 22.08
CA PRO A 423 4.06 -17.28 23.40
C PRO A 423 4.56 -18.73 23.59
N VAL A 424 3.98 -19.72 22.91
CA VAL A 424 4.46 -21.11 22.93
C VAL A 424 5.79 -21.21 22.19
N VAL A 425 5.90 -20.58 21.01
CA VAL A 425 7.18 -20.51 20.27
C VAL A 425 8.25 -19.82 21.11
N LYS A 426 7.89 -18.74 21.82
CA LYS A 426 8.82 -18.07 22.75
C LYS A 426 9.32 -19.00 23.86
N LYS A 427 8.45 -19.82 24.44
CA LYS A 427 8.79 -20.78 25.49
C LYS A 427 9.73 -21.88 25.00
N TYR A 428 9.49 -22.42 23.79
CA TYR A 428 10.28 -23.52 23.22
C TYR A 428 11.35 -23.06 22.21
N LEU A 429 11.68 -21.77 22.16
CA LEU A 429 12.58 -21.20 21.14
C LEU A 429 13.95 -21.90 21.03
N ASN A 430 14.45 -22.44 22.13
CA ASN A 430 15.74 -23.15 22.17
C ASN A 430 15.70 -24.60 21.66
N TYR A 431 14.52 -25.14 21.38
CA TYR A 431 14.36 -26.50 20.87
C TYR A 431 14.40 -26.54 19.33
N PHE A 432 14.12 -25.41 18.67
CA PHE A 432 14.16 -25.30 17.22
C PHE A 432 15.59 -25.08 16.70
N PRO A 433 16.01 -25.79 15.63
CA PRO A 433 17.31 -25.60 14.98
C PRO A 433 17.58 -24.15 14.54
N VAL A 434 16.54 -23.44 14.11
CA VAL A 434 16.60 -22.06 13.65
C VAL A 434 15.91 -21.14 14.65
N ARG A 435 16.67 -20.15 15.13
CA ARG A 435 16.14 -19.10 16.00
C ARG A 435 15.54 -17.99 15.15
N VAL A 436 14.22 -18.04 14.98
CA VAL A 436 13.47 -16.96 14.33
C VAL A 436 13.47 -15.72 15.23
N THR A 437 13.78 -14.57 14.64
CA THR A 437 13.77 -13.24 15.27
C THR A 437 13.05 -12.27 14.35
N ASN A 438 12.96 -10.97 14.67
CA ASN A 438 12.40 -10.00 13.72
C ASN A 438 13.36 -9.72 12.54
N GLU A 439 14.62 -10.11 12.67
CA GLU A 439 15.69 -9.85 11.70
C GLU A 439 16.11 -11.10 10.92
N TYR A 440 15.96 -12.30 11.48
CA TYR A 440 16.34 -13.59 10.88
C TYR A 440 15.13 -14.53 10.81
N PRO A 441 14.84 -15.20 9.67
CA PRO A 441 15.67 -15.38 8.45
C PRO A 441 15.77 -14.20 7.47
N GLY A 442 15.17 -13.05 7.78
CA GLY A 442 15.15 -11.84 6.95
C GLY A 442 13.75 -11.41 6.53
N ARG A 443 13.66 -10.22 5.93
CA ARG A 443 12.39 -9.66 5.42
C ARG A 443 11.78 -10.57 4.36
N TYR A 444 10.46 -10.78 4.43
CA TYR A 444 9.67 -11.66 3.58
C TYR A 444 10.06 -13.14 3.65
N LYS A 445 10.95 -13.52 4.57
CA LYS A 445 11.48 -14.88 4.69
C LYS A 445 10.91 -15.59 5.91
N GLY A 446 10.61 -16.86 5.70
CA GLY A 446 10.09 -17.78 6.70
C GLY A 446 10.93 -19.04 6.80
N VAL A 447 10.66 -19.81 7.84
CA VAL A 447 11.23 -21.13 8.07
C VAL A 447 10.10 -22.12 8.40
N ILE A 448 10.25 -23.34 7.91
CA ILE A 448 9.45 -24.51 8.26
C ILE A 448 10.38 -25.47 8.99
N GLU A 449 10.06 -25.81 10.23
CA GLU A 449 10.87 -26.71 11.05
C GLU A 449 9.99 -27.77 11.69
N VAL A 450 10.52 -28.99 11.81
CA VAL A 450 9.84 -30.10 12.48
C VAL A 450 10.76 -30.63 13.57
N ILE A 451 10.25 -30.68 14.80
CA ILE A 451 10.96 -31.22 15.95
C ILE A 451 10.05 -32.17 16.74
N LYS A 452 10.65 -32.91 17.68
CA LYS A 452 9.90 -33.69 18.66
C LYS A 452 10.08 -33.08 20.05
N ILE A 453 8.97 -32.82 20.73
CA ILE A 453 8.93 -32.39 22.14
C ILE A 453 8.08 -33.41 22.88
N ASP A 454 8.67 -34.08 23.88
CA ASP A 454 8.03 -35.11 24.70
C ASP A 454 7.31 -36.21 23.89
N GLY A 455 7.89 -36.59 22.76
CA GLY A 455 7.35 -37.62 21.85
C GLY A 455 6.32 -37.12 20.85
N HIS A 456 5.89 -35.86 20.94
CA HIS A 456 4.94 -35.22 20.04
C HIS A 456 5.64 -34.46 18.92
N THR A 457 5.08 -34.54 17.71
CA THR A 457 5.58 -33.83 16.53
C THR A 457 5.12 -32.38 16.56
N VAL A 458 6.09 -31.47 16.50
CA VAL A 458 5.84 -30.02 16.53
C VAL A 458 6.36 -29.41 15.24
N VAL A 459 5.46 -28.84 14.45
CA VAL A 459 5.81 -28.10 13.23
C VAL A 459 5.79 -26.60 13.54
N LEU A 460 6.88 -25.90 13.29
CA LEU A 460 6.97 -24.45 13.36
C LEU A 460 6.86 -23.85 11.95
N LEU A 461 5.91 -22.94 11.77
CA LEU A 461 5.74 -22.12 10.58
C LEU A 461 5.88 -20.66 10.99
N ALA A 462 7.08 -20.10 10.83
CA ALA A 462 7.38 -18.76 11.35
C ALA A 462 8.28 -17.97 10.40
N GLY A 463 8.10 -16.66 10.36
CA GLY A 463 9.03 -15.76 9.68
C GLY A 463 9.42 -14.57 10.54
N SER A 464 10.40 -13.82 10.04
CA SER A 464 10.86 -12.58 10.71
C SER A 464 9.84 -11.47 10.61
N ASP A 465 8.95 -11.57 9.62
CA ASP A 465 7.77 -10.75 9.50
C ASP A 465 6.56 -11.61 9.12
N ARG A 466 5.40 -10.95 9.06
CA ARG A 466 4.11 -11.54 8.74
C ARG A 466 4.13 -12.26 7.38
N TRP A 467 4.78 -11.68 6.38
CA TRP A 467 4.87 -12.25 5.05
C TRP A 467 5.80 -13.47 5.00
N GLY A 468 6.85 -13.48 5.80
CA GLY A 468 7.66 -14.66 6.05
C GLY A 468 6.86 -15.81 6.65
N THR A 469 6.03 -15.54 7.65
CA THR A 469 5.09 -16.53 8.21
C THR A 469 4.10 -17.01 7.15
N LYS A 470 3.57 -16.11 6.31
CA LYS A 470 2.71 -16.49 5.17
C LYS A 470 3.43 -17.42 4.19
N ALA A 471 4.68 -17.09 3.84
CA ALA A 471 5.48 -17.91 2.95
C ALA A 471 5.70 -19.32 3.53
N ALA A 472 5.97 -19.44 4.84
CA ALA A 472 6.11 -20.72 5.52
C ALA A 472 4.82 -21.55 5.42
N VAL A 473 3.67 -20.95 5.71
CA VAL A 473 2.38 -21.66 5.63
C VAL A 473 2.03 -22.06 4.20
N GLU A 474 2.16 -21.15 3.23
CA GLU A 474 1.81 -21.43 1.83
C GLU A 474 2.76 -22.46 1.21
N TYR A 475 4.06 -22.42 1.51
CA TYR A 475 4.99 -23.44 1.03
C TYR A 475 4.75 -24.79 1.71
N PHE A 476 4.38 -24.82 2.99
CA PHE A 476 4.09 -26.05 3.73
C PHE A 476 2.99 -26.89 3.07
N LYS A 477 1.96 -26.27 2.49
CA LYS A 477 0.90 -26.97 1.74
C LYS A 477 1.39 -27.71 0.50
N THR A 478 2.54 -27.30 -0.03
CA THR A 478 3.14 -27.86 -1.24
C THR A 478 4.04 -29.07 -0.96
N LEU A 479 4.36 -29.34 0.31
CA LEU A 479 5.24 -30.43 0.69
C LEU A 479 4.59 -31.81 0.45
N GLU A 480 5.43 -32.79 0.10
CA GLU A 480 5.01 -34.19 -0.03
C GLU A 480 5.05 -34.92 1.31
N ASP A 481 6.00 -34.56 2.18
CA ASP A 481 6.19 -35.12 3.53
C ASP A 481 6.74 -34.04 4.48
N LEU A 482 6.70 -34.30 5.79
CA LEU A 482 7.31 -33.42 6.79
C LEU A 482 8.84 -33.40 6.60
N PRO A 483 9.49 -32.21 6.62
CA PRO A 483 10.91 -32.12 6.32
C PRO A 483 11.77 -32.55 7.51
N ASP A 484 12.87 -33.26 7.22
CA ASP A 484 13.88 -33.65 8.23
C ASP A 484 14.81 -32.49 8.62
N GLU A 485 14.95 -31.48 7.75
CA GLU A 485 15.78 -30.28 7.96
C GLU A 485 14.95 -28.99 7.79
N PRO A 486 15.35 -27.88 8.44
CA PRO A 486 14.70 -26.58 8.26
C PRO A 486 14.63 -26.16 6.79
N ILE A 487 13.42 -25.84 6.31
CA ILE A 487 13.23 -25.28 4.97
C ILE A 487 13.08 -23.76 5.10
N PHE A 488 13.95 -23.02 4.43
CA PHE A 488 13.83 -21.57 4.29
C PHE A 488 13.00 -21.23 3.06
N VAL A 489 12.11 -20.26 3.21
CA VAL A 489 11.19 -19.82 2.17
C VAL A 489 11.11 -18.32 2.11
N GLU A 490 10.70 -17.78 0.97
CA GLU A 490 10.49 -16.35 0.77
C GLU A 490 9.16 -16.08 0.05
N TRP A 491 8.49 -15.00 0.45
CA TRP A 491 7.33 -14.47 -0.27
C TRP A 491 7.80 -13.62 -1.44
N ARG A 492 7.60 -14.08 -2.68
CA ARG A 492 7.95 -13.35 -3.91
C ARG A 492 6.79 -13.35 -4.90
N ASN A 493 6.41 -12.18 -5.39
CA ASN A 493 5.40 -12.01 -6.45
C ASN A 493 4.08 -12.78 -6.17
N GLY A 494 3.61 -12.73 -4.92
CA GLY A 494 2.36 -13.38 -4.50
C GLY A 494 2.45 -14.90 -4.31
N LYS A 495 3.65 -15.50 -4.29
CA LYS A 495 3.86 -16.94 -4.08
C LYS A 495 5.00 -17.20 -3.10
N ALA A 496 4.95 -18.35 -2.43
CA ALA A 496 6.04 -18.83 -1.61
C ALA A 496 7.05 -19.64 -2.45
N VAL A 497 8.34 -19.34 -2.31
CA VAL A 497 9.44 -20.08 -2.97
C VAL A 497 10.45 -20.56 -1.93
N LYS A 498 10.98 -21.78 -2.12
CA LYS A 498 12.11 -22.26 -1.33
C LYS A 498 13.37 -21.47 -1.68
N ILE A 499 14.15 -21.12 -0.68
CA ILE A 499 15.43 -20.46 -0.82
C ILE A 499 16.52 -21.28 -0.11
N GLU A 500 17.77 -21.01 -0.46
CA GLU A 500 18.91 -21.48 0.33
C GLU A 500 18.94 -20.77 1.68
N ARG A 501 19.66 -21.36 2.64
CA ARG A 501 19.83 -20.79 3.97
C ARG A 501 20.41 -19.36 3.84
N PRO A 502 19.69 -18.33 4.30
CA PRO A 502 20.09 -16.95 4.17
C PRO A 502 21.19 -16.53 5.15
#